data_AF-A0A2S7U2H2-F1
#
_entry.id   AF-A0A2S7U2H2-F1
#
_cell.length_a   1.000
_cell.length_b   1.000
_cell.length_c   1.000
_cell.angle_alpha   90.00
_cell.angle_beta   90.00
_cell.angle_gamma   90.00
#
_symmetry.space_group_name_H-M   'P 1'
#
loop_
_entity.id
_entity.type
_entity.pdbx_description
1 polymer ?
#
loop_
_entity_poly.entity_id
_entity_poly.type
_entity_poly.pdbx_seq_one_letter_code
_entity_poly.pdbx_strand_id
1 'polypeptide(L)'
;MKALLFFLLSITIASAQYQKLDAPVNNDGRSLSFHLYHFDAHKNPAQLHSKPKRIESAIHTRSHLAGVALGTPSPEQTFTLITQQGILKVTAGKNAGSAIGPCLLSQTGNPAGLDGKHHARRTFLLHNGANLWAIGYAPSISQQQLAKALQHISRKGNIRYTTAYQLNAGNSSGLWVSKGNYHPFYLKELQSPACVLSVRLR
;
A
#
# COMPACT_ATOMS: atom_id res chain seq x y z
N MET A 1 45.43 28.46 -15.73
CA MET A 1 44.01 28.27 -16.14
C MET A 1 43.74 26.77 -16.17
N LYS A 2 43.13 26.22 -15.11
CA LYS A 2 41.74 25.68 -15.07
C LYS A 2 41.49 24.50 -16.03
N ALA A 3 41.42 23.30 -15.46
CA ALA A 3 40.40 22.30 -15.81
C ALA A 3 40.24 21.33 -14.64
N LEU A 4 39.46 21.76 -13.65
CA LEU A 4 39.02 20.94 -12.52
C LEU A 4 37.88 20.04 -13.02
N LEU A 5 38.17 18.75 -13.19
CA LEU A 5 37.20 17.74 -13.63
C LEU A 5 36.23 17.43 -12.48
N PHE A 6 35.07 18.09 -12.47
CA PHE A 6 33.98 17.77 -11.54
C PHE A 6 33.31 16.45 -11.95
N PHE A 7 33.64 15.38 -11.24
CA PHE A 7 32.90 14.12 -11.28
C PHE A 7 31.61 14.29 -10.46
N LEU A 8 30.51 14.68 -11.11
CA LEU A 8 29.19 14.76 -10.48
C LEU A 8 28.66 13.33 -10.25
N LEU A 9 28.91 12.82 -9.05
CA LEU A 9 28.28 11.61 -8.52
C LEU A 9 26.76 11.85 -8.51
N SER A 10 26.05 11.29 -9.49
CA SER A 10 24.59 11.31 -9.53
C SER A 10 24.06 10.31 -8.50
N ILE A 11 24.02 10.72 -7.23
CA ILE A 11 23.32 10.00 -6.17
C ILE A 11 21.83 10.21 -6.43
N THR A 12 21.22 9.36 -7.27
CA THR A 12 19.77 9.30 -7.46
C THR A 12 19.13 8.70 -6.21
N ILE A 13 19.00 9.50 -5.15
CA ILE A 13 18.14 9.16 -4.01
C ILE A 13 16.89 10.02 -4.09
N ALA A 14 15.98 9.66 -5.01
CA ALA A 14 14.59 10.10 -4.91
C ALA A 14 13.80 8.98 -4.22
N SER A 15 13.83 8.92 -2.89
CA SER A 15 12.77 8.17 -2.20
C SER A 15 11.48 8.94 -2.43
N ALA A 16 10.64 8.48 -3.36
CA ALA A 16 9.27 8.93 -3.39
C ALA A 16 8.64 8.56 -2.03
N GLN A 17 7.94 9.51 -1.40
CA GLN A 17 7.25 9.30 -0.12
C GLN A 17 5.73 9.39 -0.27
N TYR A 18 5.21 10.28 -1.11
CA TYR A 18 3.81 10.25 -1.53
C TYR A 18 3.76 10.35 -3.04
N GLN A 19 2.87 9.59 -3.67
CA GLN A 19 2.63 9.66 -5.11
C GLN A 19 1.14 9.68 -5.37
N LYS A 20 0.71 10.58 -6.25
CA LYS A 20 -0.63 10.55 -6.83
C LYS A 20 -0.53 10.00 -8.25
N LEU A 21 -1.37 9.01 -8.57
CA LEU A 21 -1.44 8.43 -9.92
C LEU A 21 -2.90 8.29 -10.34
N ASP A 22 -3.23 8.73 -11.54
CA ASP A 22 -4.56 8.50 -12.12
C ASP A 22 -4.50 7.25 -13.01
N ALA A 23 -5.51 6.38 -12.88
CA ALA A 23 -5.60 5.22 -13.74
C ALA A 23 -7.04 4.87 -14.12
N PRO A 24 -7.27 4.41 -15.37
CA PRO A 24 -8.56 3.93 -15.80
C PRO A 24 -8.90 2.63 -15.06
N VAL A 25 -10.14 2.53 -14.60
CA VAL A 25 -10.66 1.35 -13.90
C VAL A 25 -11.57 0.49 -14.79
N ASN A 26 -12.05 1.04 -15.91
CA ASN A 26 -12.82 0.35 -16.95
C ASN A 26 -12.53 0.97 -18.34
N ASN A 27 -13.22 0.50 -19.38
CA ASN A 27 -13.11 1.08 -20.73
C ASN A 27 -14.05 2.29 -20.93
N ASP A 28 -14.99 2.51 -20.02
CA ASP A 28 -16.05 3.53 -20.12
C ASP A 28 -15.56 4.93 -19.69
N GLY A 29 -14.24 5.17 -19.70
CA GLY A 29 -13.63 6.43 -19.30
C GLY A 29 -13.55 6.68 -17.78
N ARG A 30 -14.04 5.77 -16.93
CA ARG A 30 -13.95 5.94 -15.48
C ARG A 30 -12.51 5.76 -15.02
N SER A 31 -12.01 6.72 -14.25
CA SER A 31 -10.66 6.69 -13.67
C SER A 31 -10.70 6.88 -12.16
N LEU A 32 -9.64 6.42 -11.47
CA LEU A 32 -9.44 6.62 -10.05
C LEU A 32 -8.08 7.25 -9.80
N SER A 33 -8.04 8.26 -8.94
CA SER A 33 -6.81 8.81 -8.38
C SER A 33 -6.35 7.94 -7.20
N PHE A 34 -5.21 7.29 -7.37
CA PHE A 34 -4.51 6.57 -6.32
C PHE A 34 -3.58 7.49 -5.57
N HIS A 35 -3.67 7.41 -4.25
CA HIS A 35 -2.75 8.05 -3.31
C HIS A 35 -1.90 6.95 -2.68
N LEU A 36 -0.62 6.90 -3.05
CA LEU A 36 0.32 5.84 -2.67
C LEU A 36 1.36 6.39 -1.69
N TYR A 37 1.48 5.73 -0.54
CA TYR A 37 2.42 6.10 0.52
C TYR A 37 3.54 5.09 0.57
N HIS A 38 4.72 5.54 0.16
CA HIS A 38 5.85 4.69 -0.14
C HIS A 38 6.74 4.50 1.07
N PHE A 39 7.35 3.32 1.17
CA PHE A 39 8.35 3.03 2.19
C PHE A 39 9.41 2.06 1.67
N ASP A 40 10.63 2.23 2.18
CA ASP A 40 11.72 1.30 1.98
C ASP A 40 11.74 0.36 3.18
N ALA A 41 11.57 -0.92 2.96
CA ALA A 41 11.36 -1.86 4.03
C ALA A 41 12.62 -2.14 4.89
N HIS A 42 13.81 -1.75 4.42
CA HIS A 42 15.06 -1.80 5.18
C HIS A 42 15.39 -0.48 5.88
N LYS A 43 15.13 0.66 5.23
CA LYS A 43 15.48 1.99 5.76
C LYS A 43 14.36 2.62 6.60
N ASN A 44 13.11 2.38 6.21
CA ASN A 44 11.91 2.98 6.77
C ASN A 44 10.85 1.88 7.01
N PRO A 45 11.05 1.00 8.01
CA PRO A 45 10.22 -0.18 8.18
C PRO A 45 8.77 0.19 8.50
N ALA A 46 7.84 -0.62 8.00
CA ALA A 46 6.45 -0.56 8.46
C ALA A 46 6.32 -1.11 9.89
N GLN A 47 5.19 -0.86 10.54
CA GLN A 47 4.88 -1.37 11.87
C GLN A 47 3.44 -1.86 11.95
N LEU A 48 3.23 -2.94 12.69
CA LEU A 48 1.92 -3.54 12.90
C LEU A 48 1.37 -3.13 14.27
N HIS A 49 0.17 -2.58 14.30
CA HIS A 49 -0.52 -2.15 15.51
C HIS A 49 -1.79 -2.96 15.71
N SER A 50 -1.87 -3.68 16.82
CA SER A 50 -3.03 -4.49 17.17
C SER A 50 -4.04 -3.67 17.97
N LYS A 51 -5.30 -3.67 17.53
CA LYS A 51 -6.45 -3.04 18.21
C LYS A 51 -6.22 -1.58 18.67
N PRO A 52 -5.65 -0.67 17.85
CA PRO A 52 -5.53 0.72 18.26
C PRO A 52 -6.91 1.37 18.36
N LYS A 53 -7.09 2.36 19.24
CA LYS A 53 -8.38 3.06 19.42
C LYS A 53 -8.85 3.75 18.13
N ARG A 54 -7.91 4.24 17.34
CA ARG A 54 -8.10 4.92 16.04
C ARG A 54 -6.91 4.59 15.14
N ILE A 55 -7.08 4.66 13.82
CA ILE A 55 -5.94 4.49 12.89
C ILE A 55 -4.89 5.58 13.21
N GLU A 56 -5.33 6.82 13.40
CA GLU A 56 -4.53 7.95 13.85
C GLU A 56 -3.65 7.64 15.09
N SER A 57 -4.20 6.95 16.09
CA SER A 57 -3.46 6.65 17.32
C SER A 57 -2.28 5.69 17.10
N ALA A 58 -2.30 4.91 16.03
CA ALA A 58 -1.17 4.06 15.62
C ALA A 58 -0.07 4.83 14.86
N ILE A 59 -0.30 6.10 14.52
CA ILE A 59 0.52 6.86 13.57
C ILE A 59 0.98 8.21 14.16
N HIS A 60 0.55 8.59 15.37
CA HIS A 60 0.80 9.87 16.02
C HIS A 60 2.26 10.16 16.48
N THR A 61 3.25 9.65 15.75
CA THR A 61 4.67 10.02 15.94
C THR A 61 5.17 10.80 14.73
N ARG A 62 6.10 11.75 14.95
CA ARG A 62 6.70 12.57 13.87
C ARG A 62 7.37 11.76 12.76
N SER A 63 7.61 10.47 13.00
CA SER A 63 8.28 9.56 12.07
C SER A 63 7.33 8.68 11.26
N HIS A 64 6.01 8.84 11.34
CA HIS A 64 5.06 8.03 10.56
C HIS A 64 4.35 8.88 9.50
N LEU A 65 4.19 8.33 8.30
CA LEU A 65 3.62 9.02 7.13
C LEU A 65 2.14 8.69 6.93
N ALA A 66 1.77 7.41 7.06
CA ALA A 66 0.41 6.94 6.83
C ALA A 66 0.19 5.58 7.50
N GLY A 67 -1.06 5.16 7.57
CA GLY A 67 -1.39 3.82 8.00
C GLY A 67 -2.75 3.37 7.54
N VAL A 68 -2.84 2.07 7.29
CA VAL A 68 -3.95 1.44 6.58
C VAL A 68 -4.49 0.27 7.38
N ALA A 69 -5.80 0.09 7.34
CA ALA A 69 -6.45 -1.03 8.02
C ALA A 69 -6.17 -2.36 7.30
N LEU A 70 -5.78 -3.37 8.08
CA LEU A 70 -5.57 -4.74 7.62
C LEU A 70 -6.78 -5.65 7.81
N GLY A 71 -7.75 -5.22 8.63
CA GLY A 71 -8.90 -6.04 9.01
C GLY A 71 -8.66 -6.80 10.31
N THR A 72 -9.50 -7.79 10.57
CA THR A 72 -9.51 -8.56 11.82
C THR A 72 -8.70 -9.84 11.64
N PRO A 73 -7.61 -10.05 12.41
CA PRO A 73 -6.90 -11.33 12.41
C PRO A 73 -7.85 -12.44 12.87
N SER A 74 -7.75 -13.62 12.25
CA SER A 74 -8.48 -14.82 12.64
C SER A 74 -7.50 -15.98 12.83
N PRO A 75 -7.91 -17.12 13.42
CA PRO A 75 -7.07 -18.32 13.44
C PRO A 75 -6.63 -18.77 12.03
N GLU A 76 -7.40 -18.39 11.01
CA GLU A 76 -7.13 -18.64 9.60
C GLU A 76 -6.34 -17.50 8.93
N GLN A 77 -6.12 -16.37 9.59
CA GLN A 77 -5.42 -15.19 9.07
C GLN A 77 -4.57 -14.54 10.17
N THR A 78 -3.26 -14.79 10.12
CA THR A 78 -2.28 -14.17 11.01
C THR A 78 -1.45 -13.15 10.23
N PHE A 79 -1.32 -11.93 10.76
CA PHE A 79 -0.47 -10.89 10.18
C PHE A 79 0.89 -10.91 10.88
N THR A 80 1.96 -11.14 10.14
CA THR A 80 3.33 -11.04 10.64
C THR A 80 4.14 -10.07 9.79
N LEU A 81 4.94 -9.22 10.43
CA LEU A 81 5.89 -8.37 9.74
C LEU A 81 7.27 -9.03 9.85
N ILE A 82 7.86 -9.39 8.72
CA ILE A 82 9.24 -9.88 8.65
C ILE A 82 10.15 -8.67 8.72
N THR A 83 10.68 -8.41 9.91
CA THR A 83 11.46 -7.22 10.26
C THR A 83 12.75 -7.07 9.46
N GLN A 84 13.39 -8.16 9.03
CA GLN A 84 14.65 -8.13 8.27
C GLN A 84 14.49 -7.57 6.85
N GLN A 85 13.27 -7.55 6.33
CA GLN A 85 12.98 -7.12 4.95
C GLN A 85 11.76 -6.18 4.90
N GLY A 86 11.22 -5.76 6.06
CA GLY A 86 9.96 -5.05 6.26
C GLY A 86 8.78 -5.59 5.44
N ILE A 87 8.80 -6.88 5.11
CA ILE A 87 7.77 -7.56 4.33
C ILE A 87 6.64 -7.94 5.26
N LEU A 88 5.43 -7.50 4.96
CA LEU A 88 4.25 -8.04 5.62
C LEU A 88 4.01 -9.45 5.06
N LYS A 89 4.31 -10.48 5.85
CA LYS A 89 3.87 -11.84 5.58
C LYS A 89 2.55 -12.05 6.29
N VAL A 90 1.52 -12.41 5.55
CA VAL A 90 0.27 -12.82 6.18
C VAL A 90 0.19 -14.32 5.97
N THR A 91 0.08 -15.06 7.08
CA THR A 91 0.05 -16.53 7.07
C THR A 91 -1.34 -17.02 7.41
N ALA A 92 -1.88 -17.91 6.58
CA ALA A 92 -3.16 -18.54 6.81
C ALA A 92 -2.90 -19.89 7.49
N GLY A 93 -3.71 -20.25 8.49
CA GLY A 93 -3.61 -21.57 9.11
C GLY A 93 -3.69 -22.69 8.06
N LYS A 94 -3.01 -23.82 8.31
CA LYS A 94 -2.75 -25.09 7.57
C LYS A 94 -3.15 -25.32 6.07
N ASN A 95 -4.03 -24.53 5.45
CA ASN A 95 -4.39 -24.53 4.03
C ASN A 95 -3.77 -23.32 3.32
N ALA A 96 -2.43 -23.25 3.32
CA ALA A 96 -1.67 -22.05 3.01
C ALA A 96 -1.70 -21.65 1.52
N GLY A 97 -2.32 -20.50 1.23
CA GLY A 97 -2.23 -19.78 -0.03
C GLY A 97 -2.71 -18.34 0.12
N SER A 98 -1.82 -17.43 0.53
CA SER A 98 -2.03 -15.97 0.69
C SER A 98 -3.05 -15.56 1.76
N ALA A 99 -2.58 -15.08 2.92
CA ALA A 99 -3.47 -14.68 4.02
C ALA A 99 -3.79 -13.18 4.08
N ILE A 100 -3.33 -12.44 3.08
CA ILE A 100 -3.93 -11.18 2.64
C ILE A 100 -5.08 -11.50 1.69
N GLY A 101 -5.98 -10.55 1.47
CA GLY A 101 -6.95 -10.61 0.37
C GLY A 101 -6.26 -10.91 -0.98
N PRO A 102 -7.03 -11.13 -2.06
CA PRO A 102 -6.48 -11.70 -3.27
C PRO A 102 -5.31 -10.90 -3.83
N CYS A 103 -4.38 -11.62 -4.47
CA CYS A 103 -3.37 -11.01 -5.32
C CYS A 103 -4.08 -10.26 -6.45
N LEU A 104 -3.79 -8.98 -6.62
CA LEU A 104 -4.39 -8.09 -7.62
C LEU A 104 -3.46 -7.85 -8.81
N LEU A 105 -2.15 -8.03 -8.60
CA LEU A 105 -1.10 -7.91 -9.61
C LEU A 105 0.00 -8.90 -9.26
N SER A 106 0.46 -9.69 -10.23
CA SER A 106 1.58 -10.62 -10.07
C SER A 106 2.60 -10.44 -11.20
N GLN A 107 3.87 -10.75 -10.90
CA GLN A 107 4.94 -10.83 -11.89
C GLN A 107 4.66 -11.89 -12.97
N THR A 108 4.00 -12.98 -12.58
CA THR A 108 3.78 -14.16 -13.43
C THR A 108 2.51 -14.06 -14.29
N GLY A 109 1.73 -13.00 -14.16
CA GLY A 109 0.52 -12.78 -14.96
C GLY A 109 -0.62 -12.12 -14.20
N ASN A 110 -1.77 -11.99 -14.88
CA ASN A 110 -2.98 -11.46 -14.27
C ASN A 110 -3.60 -12.50 -13.34
N PRO A 111 -3.87 -12.18 -12.06
CA PRO A 111 -4.55 -13.09 -11.15
C PRO A 111 -5.95 -13.46 -11.67
N ALA A 112 -6.28 -14.75 -11.64
CA ALA A 112 -7.60 -15.26 -12.00
C ALA A 112 -8.58 -15.17 -10.82
N GLY A 113 -9.89 -15.27 -11.09
CA GLY A 113 -10.92 -15.38 -10.05
C GLY A 113 -11.22 -14.09 -9.28
N LEU A 114 -10.80 -12.91 -9.78
CA LEU A 114 -11.12 -11.63 -9.17
C LEU A 114 -12.60 -11.28 -9.36
N ASP A 115 -13.25 -10.83 -8.28
CA ASP A 115 -14.64 -10.42 -8.33
C ASP A 115 -14.81 -9.08 -9.07
N GLY A 116 -15.63 -9.10 -10.12
CA GLY A 116 -16.00 -7.94 -10.92
C GLY A 116 -17.28 -7.24 -10.46
N LYS A 117 -18.09 -7.87 -9.62
CA LYS A 117 -19.45 -7.44 -9.24
C LYS A 117 -19.48 -6.75 -7.89
N HIS A 118 -18.75 -7.25 -6.89
CA HIS A 118 -18.77 -6.65 -5.56
C HIS A 118 -17.92 -5.36 -5.50
N HIS A 119 -18.60 -4.23 -5.45
CA HIS A 119 -17.97 -2.94 -5.17
C HIS A 119 -17.82 -2.72 -3.67
N ALA A 120 -16.59 -2.49 -3.24
CA ALA A 120 -16.28 -2.17 -1.85
C ALA A 120 -15.10 -1.21 -1.79
N ARG A 121 -14.97 -0.51 -0.65
CA ARG A 121 -13.70 0.15 -0.30
C ARG A 121 -12.64 -0.91 -0.14
N ARG A 122 -11.40 -0.63 -0.55
CA ARG A 122 -10.30 -1.60 -0.48
C ARG A 122 -9.03 -0.93 -0.03
N THR A 123 -8.33 -1.57 0.88
CA THR A 123 -6.95 -1.23 1.21
C THR A 123 -6.02 -2.21 0.52
N PHE A 124 -4.83 -1.77 0.12
CA PHE A 124 -3.91 -2.62 -0.64
C PHE A 124 -2.44 -2.26 -0.37
N LEU A 125 -1.58 -3.22 -0.70
CA LEU A 125 -0.13 -3.13 -0.60
C LEU A 125 0.48 -3.38 -1.98
N LEU A 126 1.46 -2.57 -2.36
CA LEU A 126 2.24 -2.68 -3.58
C LEU A 126 3.69 -2.99 -3.26
N HIS A 127 4.33 -3.78 -4.12
CA HIS A 127 5.75 -4.12 -4.03
C HIS A 127 6.38 -4.15 -5.41
N ASN A 128 7.62 -3.66 -5.52
CA ASN A 128 8.35 -3.60 -6.78
C ASN A 128 9.25 -4.82 -7.06
N GLY A 129 9.22 -5.85 -6.21
CA GLY A 129 10.12 -7.00 -6.32
C GLY A 129 11.49 -6.79 -5.67
N ALA A 130 11.78 -5.60 -5.13
CA ALA A 130 13.01 -5.26 -4.43
C ALA A 130 12.69 -4.77 -3.00
N ASN A 131 13.15 -3.57 -2.63
CA ASN A 131 12.98 -3.01 -1.28
C ASN A 131 11.86 -1.96 -1.16
N LEU A 132 11.20 -1.60 -2.27
CA LEU A 132 10.23 -0.49 -2.30
C LEU A 132 8.80 -1.00 -2.25
N TRP A 133 8.05 -0.45 -1.29
CA TRP A 133 6.67 -0.79 -1.02
C TRP A 133 5.80 0.46 -1.04
N ALA A 134 4.49 0.28 -1.21
CA ALA A 134 3.53 1.32 -0.92
C ALA A 134 2.21 0.78 -0.38
N ILE A 135 1.60 1.51 0.54
CA ILE A 135 0.20 1.28 0.95
C ILE A 135 -0.73 2.23 0.21
N GLY A 136 -1.96 1.79 -0.02
CA GLY A 136 -2.97 2.61 -0.65
C GLY A 136 -4.40 2.24 -0.24
N TYR A 137 -5.30 3.14 -0.61
CA TYR A 137 -6.74 3.01 -0.42
C TYR A 137 -7.45 3.31 -1.72
N ALA A 138 -8.44 2.48 -2.03
CA ALA A 138 -9.39 2.72 -3.08
C ALA A 138 -10.81 2.86 -2.46
N PRO A 139 -11.62 3.81 -2.96
CA PRO A 139 -13.02 3.92 -2.60
C PRO A 139 -13.82 2.74 -3.22
N SER A 140 -15.12 2.89 -3.42
CA SER A 140 -15.96 1.79 -3.92
C SER A 140 -15.52 1.29 -5.30
N ILE A 141 -14.90 0.11 -5.36
CA ILE A 141 -14.33 -0.49 -6.57
C ILE A 141 -14.39 -2.03 -6.53
N SER A 142 -14.52 -2.69 -7.68
CA SER A 142 -14.40 -4.17 -7.76
C SER A 142 -12.93 -4.60 -7.76
N GLN A 143 -12.66 -5.89 -7.52
CA GLN A 143 -11.29 -6.40 -7.56
C GLN A 143 -10.73 -6.33 -8.98
N GLN A 144 -11.55 -6.65 -9.99
CA GLN A 144 -11.15 -6.55 -11.39
C GLN A 144 -10.82 -5.11 -11.79
N GLN A 145 -11.65 -4.15 -11.39
CA GLN A 145 -11.41 -2.73 -11.65
C GLN A 145 -10.14 -2.22 -10.96
N LEU A 146 -9.93 -2.62 -9.70
CA LEU A 146 -8.72 -2.27 -8.97
C LEU A 146 -7.49 -2.90 -9.62
N ALA A 147 -7.51 -4.19 -9.94
CA ALA A 147 -6.42 -4.89 -10.62
C ALA A 147 -6.07 -4.25 -11.98
N LYS A 148 -7.08 -3.91 -12.78
CA LYS A 148 -6.89 -3.20 -14.06
C LYS A 148 -6.17 -1.87 -13.88
N ALA A 149 -6.60 -1.08 -12.91
CA ALA A 149 -5.96 0.19 -12.62
C ALA A 149 -4.53 0.02 -12.07
N LEU A 150 -4.31 -0.96 -11.18
CA LEU A 150 -2.98 -1.29 -10.66
C LEU A 150 -2.03 -1.77 -11.77
N GLN A 151 -2.56 -2.51 -12.75
CA GLN A 151 -1.82 -2.92 -13.94
C GLN A 151 -1.50 -1.73 -14.87
N HIS A 152 -2.36 -0.70 -14.89
CA HIS A 152 -2.07 0.52 -15.63
C HIS A 152 -0.93 1.31 -14.99
N ILE A 153 -1.00 1.54 -13.68
CA ILE A 153 0.04 2.30 -12.97
C ILE A 153 1.38 1.57 -12.94
N SER A 154 1.40 0.23 -12.91
CA SER A 154 2.65 -0.53 -12.95
C SER A 154 3.40 -0.39 -14.27
N ARG A 155 2.71 -0.04 -15.36
CA ARG A 155 3.29 0.18 -16.69
C ARG A 155 3.68 1.63 -16.96
N LYS A 156 3.02 2.60 -16.31
CA LYS A 156 3.18 4.03 -16.59
C LYS A 156 3.87 4.85 -15.49
N GLY A 157 3.97 4.32 -14.27
CA GLY A 157 4.58 5.03 -13.15
C GLY A 157 6.11 5.06 -13.22
N ASN A 158 6.72 6.07 -12.58
CA ASN A 158 8.17 6.12 -12.34
C ASN A 158 8.67 4.94 -11.49
N ILE A 159 7.77 4.31 -10.73
CA ILE A 159 8.02 3.12 -9.92
C ILE A 159 7.22 1.97 -10.52
N ARG A 160 7.95 0.95 -10.98
CA ARG A 160 7.35 -0.27 -11.53
C ARG A 160 7.00 -1.23 -10.41
N TYR A 161 5.76 -1.20 -9.97
CA TYR A 161 5.23 -2.22 -9.08
C TYR A 161 5.01 -3.52 -9.83
N THR A 162 5.43 -4.62 -9.21
CA THR A 162 5.33 -5.94 -9.82
C THR A 162 4.29 -6.82 -9.13
N THR A 163 3.96 -6.48 -7.89
CA THR A 163 3.05 -7.26 -7.06
C THR A 163 2.11 -6.34 -6.32
N ALA A 164 0.85 -6.73 -6.23
CA ALA A 164 -0.15 -6.04 -5.43
C ALA A 164 -1.06 -7.02 -4.71
N TYR A 165 -1.36 -6.71 -3.45
CA TYR A 165 -2.25 -7.52 -2.63
C TYR A 165 -3.32 -6.65 -2.00
N GLN A 166 -4.55 -7.14 -2.00
CA GLN A 166 -5.60 -6.53 -1.20
C GLN A 166 -5.37 -6.84 0.28
N LEU A 167 -5.46 -5.84 1.15
CA LEU A 167 -5.31 -6.00 2.60
C LEU A 167 -6.66 -6.23 3.27
N ASN A 168 -7.62 -5.33 3.05
CA ASN A 168 -8.97 -5.42 3.59
C ASN A 168 -10.01 -4.89 2.58
N ALA A 169 -11.29 -5.17 2.84
CA ALA A 169 -12.42 -4.66 2.07
C ALA A 169 -13.55 -4.10 2.97
N GLY A 170 -14.44 -3.33 2.36
CA GLY A 170 -15.70 -2.92 2.98
C GLY A 170 -15.57 -1.86 4.07
N ASN A 171 -16.42 -1.95 5.10
CA ASN A 171 -16.51 -0.91 6.13
C ASN A 171 -15.30 -0.87 7.04
N SER A 172 -14.57 -1.98 7.18
CA SER A 172 -13.33 -2.07 7.95
C SER A 172 -12.09 -1.63 7.16
N SER A 173 -12.25 -1.15 5.92
CA SER A 173 -11.20 -0.49 5.16
C SER A 173 -11.12 1.00 5.54
N GLY A 174 -9.91 1.45 5.89
CA GLY A 174 -9.61 2.83 6.25
C GLY A 174 -8.14 3.15 6.01
N LEU A 175 -7.87 4.44 5.85
CA LEU A 175 -6.55 5.01 5.63
C LEU A 175 -6.49 6.34 6.37
N TRP A 176 -5.48 6.46 7.21
CA TRP A 176 -5.09 7.72 7.82
C TRP A 176 -3.71 8.12 7.33
N VAL A 177 -3.49 9.42 7.25
CA VAL A 177 -2.25 10.03 6.76
C VAL A 177 -1.81 11.04 7.80
N SER A 178 -0.53 10.99 8.15
CA SER A 178 0.07 11.91 9.10
C SER A 178 0.04 13.32 8.55
N LYS A 179 -0.54 14.21 9.35
CA LYS A 179 -0.55 15.64 9.08
C LYS A 179 0.72 16.22 9.68
N GLY A 180 1.75 16.40 8.86
CA GLY A 180 2.76 17.43 9.12
C GLY A 180 2.13 18.84 9.07
N ASN A 181 2.92 19.89 8.80
CA ASN A 181 2.42 21.28 8.81
C ASN A 181 1.33 21.60 7.77
N TYR A 182 1.11 20.78 6.73
CA TYR A 182 -0.13 20.71 5.94
C TYR A 182 -0.04 19.55 4.93
N HIS A 183 -1.19 19.01 4.47
CA HIS A 183 -1.48 18.36 3.16
C HIS A 183 -2.65 17.34 3.25
N PRO A 184 -3.45 17.14 2.17
CA PRO A 184 -4.79 17.75 2.07
C PRO A 184 -5.96 16.75 2.04
N PHE A 185 -5.74 15.45 2.15
CA PHE A 185 -6.81 14.46 1.90
C PHE A 185 -6.87 13.37 2.96
N TYR A 186 -7.94 13.45 3.74
CA TYR A 186 -8.39 12.39 4.62
C TYR A 186 -9.35 11.50 3.82
N LEU A 187 -8.96 10.24 3.58
CA LEU A 187 -9.74 9.34 2.74
C LEU A 187 -10.78 8.54 3.54
N LYS A 188 -10.46 8.05 4.75
CA LYS A 188 -11.40 7.49 5.74
C LYS A 188 -10.70 7.04 7.04
N GLU A 189 -11.10 7.57 8.20
CA GLU A 189 -10.71 7.00 9.52
C GLU A 189 -11.66 5.88 9.93
N LEU A 190 -11.10 4.93 10.68
CA LEU A 190 -11.89 4.01 11.48
C LEU A 190 -11.69 4.32 12.96
N GLN A 191 -12.80 4.40 13.67
CA GLN A 191 -12.82 4.33 15.12
C GLN A 191 -12.78 2.83 15.47
N SER A 192 -11.75 2.40 16.19
CA SER A 192 -11.50 1.02 16.60
C SER A 192 -11.18 -0.01 15.48
N PRO A 193 -10.16 0.22 14.64
CA PRO A 193 -9.69 -0.80 13.70
C PRO A 193 -9.10 -2.01 14.44
N ALA A 194 -9.33 -3.21 13.92
CA ALA A 194 -8.78 -4.42 14.53
C ALA A 194 -7.26 -4.52 14.39
N CYS A 195 -6.70 -4.09 13.25
CA CYS A 195 -5.27 -4.04 13.02
C CYS A 195 -4.90 -2.95 11.99
N VAL A 196 -3.78 -2.27 12.22
CA VAL A 196 -3.26 -1.19 11.37
C VAL A 196 -1.81 -1.45 11.00
N LEU A 197 -1.49 -1.30 9.71
CA LEU A 197 -0.13 -1.22 9.22
C LEU A 197 0.24 0.25 9.06
N SER A 198 1.22 0.75 9.80
CA SER A 198 1.73 2.12 9.67
C SER A 198 3.08 2.13 8.98
N VAL A 199 3.34 3.13 8.14
CA VAL A 199 4.61 3.30 7.41
C VAL A 199 5.38 4.50 7.93
N ARG A 200 6.70 4.35 8.10
CA ARG A 200 7.58 5.39 8.62
C ARG A 200 8.11 6.31 7.53
N LEU A 201 8.29 7.58 7.88
CA LEU A 201 9.02 8.59 7.12
C LEU A 201 10.50 8.51 7.53
N ARG A 202 11.40 8.82 6.58
CA ARG A 202 12.84 8.97 6.84
C ARG A 202 13.12 9.93 7.98
#